data_AF-A0A949HN12-F1
#
_entry.id   AF-A0A949HN12-F1
#
_cell.length_a   1.000
_cell.length_b   1.000
_cell.length_c   1.000
_cell.angle_alpha   90.00
_cell.angle_beta   90.00
_cell.angle_gamma   90.00
#
_symmetry.space_group_name_H-M   'P 1'
#
loop_
_entity.id
_entity.type
_entity.pdbx_description
1 polymer ?
#
loop_
_entity_poly.entity_id
_entity_poly.type
_entity_poly.pdbx_seq_one_letter_code
_entity_poly.pdbx_strand_id
1 'polypeptide(L)'
;MRLVKGEDALHDLRLFVEDITDSMNLRLEEASEPVHTVEELSKRFNVSTKTISRWREQGLVSRRFISEGRKRVGFLHSSVERFVTQNRLRIERGERFSQMSELERDEIIDRARRLASQGENLTEVIRQVSNDVHRSVETVRYTIKNFDRKYPAMAVFPEQRETLSEEDKRALYQQYLRGVSTIMLAKRYKRTRNSIIRILNEQRALKIKELALDYVPSPEFEKDSNVHQILAETPNAISPSRRMRAPSGLPAYLASLYEVPLLEPQQEVHLFRKMNFLKYKATKLLDKLDPKAPSVALMDQIEKLYEDALSVKNKIVQANLRLVVSIAKRHVGASGDLFGLISDGNVSLMRAVDKFDYTRGFKFSTYAHWAIRKNFARSIPDEFKHRERFRTSSEEVFQSREDARADHLAVEIDQQSRADQIGKILHTLDEREQQIIVLRFGLGQGGEPRTLKEVGEELGVTKERIRQLELRALAKLRNAAEREKIDEPE
;
A
#
# COMPACT_ATOMS: atom_id res chain seq x y z
N MET A 1 25.89 16.98 -50.48
CA MET A 1 25.93 15.61 -51.03
C MET A 1 25.69 14.66 -49.86
N ARG A 2 24.51 14.03 -49.76
CA ARG A 2 24.25 13.04 -48.70
C ARG A 2 25.08 11.80 -49.04
N LEU A 3 26.18 11.58 -48.34
CA LEU A 3 26.98 10.37 -48.46
C LEU A 3 26.15 9.21 -47.92
N VAL A 4 25.75 8.30 -48.79
CA VAL A 4 25.09 7.05 -48.41
C VAL A 4 26.16 6.15 -47.78
N LYS A 5 25.87 5.56 -46.62
CA LYS A 5 26.80 4.61 -46.01
C LYS A 5 26.89 3.38 -46.90
N GLY A 6 28.06 2.77 -47.02
CA GLY A 6 28.27 1.60 -47.89
C GLY A 6 27.34 0.41 -47.55
N GLU A 7 26.96 0.27 -46.28
CA GLU A 7 26.00 -0.75 -45.84
C GLU A 7 24.58 -0.50 -46.37
N ASP A 8 24.13 0.76 -46.36
CA ASP A 8 22.82 1.16 -46.89
C ASP A 8 22.78 0.95 -48.41
N ALA A 9 23.87 1.28 -49.12
CA ALA A 9 23.98 1.06 -50.57
C ALA A 9 23.95 -0.43 -50.95
N LEU A 10 24.61 -1.30 -50.18
CA LEU A 10 24.57 -2.75 -50.39
C LEU A 10 23.18 -3.33 -50.14
N HIS A 11 22.46 -2.83 -49.14
CA HIS A 11 21.08 -3.22 -48.86
C HIS A 11 20.14 -2.85 -50.03
N ASP A 12 20.19 -1.59 -50.47
CA ASP A 12 19.33 -1.07 -51.53
C ASP A 12 19.60 -1.73 -52.88
N LEU A 13 20.87 -1.98 -53.21
CA LEU A 13 21.24 -2.71 -54.43
C LEU A 13 20.69 -4.14 -54.45
N ARG A 14 20.63 -4.81 -53.29
CA ARG A 14 20.04 -6.14 -53.21
C ARG A 14 18.54 -6.10 -53.51
N LEU A 15 17.81 -5.16 -52.90
CA LEU A 15 16.38 -4.99 -53.12
C LEU A 15 16.10 -4.64 -54.59
N PHE A 16 16.90 -3.76 -55.18
CA PHE A 16 16.81 -3.40 -56.59
C PHE A 16 17.00 -4.61 -57.53
N VAL A 17 17.97 -5.48 -57.23
CA VAL A 17 18.15 -6.74 -57.99
C VAL A 17 16.94 -7.66 -57.86
N GLU A 18 16.37 -7.78 -56.66
CA GLU A 18 15.15 -8.56 -56.45
C GLU A 18 13.96 -8.00 -57.25
N ASP A 19 13.75 -6.68 -57.22
CA ASP A 19 12.65 -6.01 -57.92
C ASP A 19 12.79 -6.09 -59.45
N ILE A 20 14.01 -5.92 -59.98
CA ILE A 20 14.27 -6.14 -61.41
C ILE A 20 13.94 -7.58 -61.78
N THR A 21 14.48 -8.56 -61.06
CA THR A 21 14.24 -9.97 -61.41
C THR A 21 12.76 -10.36 -61.27
N ASP A 22 12.03 -9.71 -60.37
CA ASP A 22 10.59 -9.88 -60.25
C ASP A 22 9.83 -9.37 -61.46
N SER A 23 10.23 -8.21 -62.00
CA SER A 23 9.63 -7.61 -63.19
C SER A 23 9.93 -8.40 -64.47
N MET A 24 11.08 -9.08 -64.52
CA MET A 24 11.53 -9.84 -65.69
C MET A 24 10.84 -11.20 -65.87
N ASN A 25 10.12 -11.71 -64.84
CA ASN A 25 9.39 -12.99 -64.90
C ASN A 25 10.25 -14.19 -65.40
N LEU A 26 11.52 -14.22 -64.99
CA LEU A 26 12.48 -15.23 -65.45
C LEU A 26 11.98 -16.66 -65.15
N ARG A 27 11.94 -17.52 -66.17
CA ARG A 27 11.62 -18.95 -65.99
C ARG A 27 12.85 -19.69 -65.47
N LEU A 28 12.63 -20.75 -64.69
CA LEU A 28 13.72 -21.52 -64.10
C LEU A 28 14.65 -22.18 -65.15
N GLU A 29 14.11 -22.44 -66.34
CA GLU A 29 14.81 -23.01 -67.51
C GLU A 29 15.71 -21.99 -68.24
N GLU A 30 15.48 -20.69 -68.05
CA GLU A 30 16.24 -19.60 -68.66
C GLU A 30 17.47 -19.20 -67.83
N ALA A 31 17.68 -19.85 -66.68
CA ALA A 31 18.83 -19.61 -65.84
C ALA A 31 20.09 -20.24 -66.46
N SER A 32 21.16 -19.45 -66.62
CA SER A 32 22.45 -19.89 -67.16
C SER A 32 23.19 -20.90 -66.25
N GLU A 33 22.74 -21.07 -65.01
CA GLU A 33 23.35 -21.91 -63.98
C GLU A 33 22.26 -22.56 -63.12
N PRO A 34 22.57 -23.69 -62.43
CA PRO A 34 21.61 -24.32 -61.53
C PRO A 34 21.17 -23.38 -60.41
N VAL A 35 19.86 -23.24 -60.26
CA VAL A 35 19.22 -22.40 -59.24
C VAL A 35 18.83 -23.26 -58.04
N HIS A 36 19.30 -22.89 -56.85
CA HIS A 36 18.97 -23.54 -55.59
C HIS A 36 17.80 -22.80 -54.93
N THR A 37 16.83 -23.52 -54.40
CA THR A 37 15.75 -22.94 -53.59
C THR A 37 16.19 -22.73 -52.13
N VAL A 38 15.44 -21.93 -51.37
CA VAL A 38 15.67 -21.75 -49.92
C VAL A 38 15.68 -23.09 -49.18
N GLU A 39 14.82 -24.02 -49.57
CA GLU A 39 14.69 -25.35 -48.95
C GLU A 39 15.88 -26.26 -49.29
N GLU A 40 16.35 -26.22 -50.54
CA GLU A 40 17.54 -26.97 -50.97
C GLU A 40 18.80 -26.47 -50.28
N LEU A 41 18.97 -25.15 -50.14
CA LEU A 41 20.10 -24.58 -49.39
C LEU A 41 20.02 -24.90 -47.89
N SER A 42 18.82 -24.88 -47.32
CA SER A 42 18.59 -25.28 -45.93
C SER A 42 19.00 -26.72 -45.68
N LYS A 43 18.67 -27.65 -46.60
CA LYS A 43 19.10 -29.05 -46.55
C LYS A 43 20.60 -29.21 -46.81
N ARG A 44 21.15 -28.56 -47.83
CA ARG A 44 22.56 -28.67 -48.24
C ARG A 44 23.54 -28.25 -47.15
N PHE A 45 23.23 -27.17 -46.43
CA PHE A 45 24.09 -26.64 -45.37
C PHE A 45 23.62 -27.00 -43.96
N ASN A 46 22.60 -27.86 -43.82
CA ASN A 46 22.02 -28.25 -42.54
C ASN A 46 21.71 -27.03 -41.63
N VAL A 47 21.06 -26.00 -42.19
CA VAL A 47 20.70 -24.76 -41.49
C VAL A 47 19.21 -24.47 -41.60
N SER A 48 18.64 -23.72 -40.65
CA SER A 48 17.22 -23.32 -40.74
C SER A 48 16.95 -22.40 -41.95
N THR A 49 15.73 -22.43 -42.48
CA THR A 49 15.28 -21.50 -43.54
C THR A 49 15.40 -20.03 -43.12
N LYS A 50 15.24 -19.72 -41.82
CA LYS A 50 15.49 -18.38 -41.26
C LYS A 50 16.97 -17.98 -41.33
N THR A 51 17.90 -18.93 -41.22
CA THR A 51 19.33 -18.69 -41.37
C THR A 51 19.66 -18.30 -42.81
N ILE A 52 19.06 -18.98 -43.79
CA ILE A 52 19.18 -18.61 -45.22
C ILE A 52 18.60 -17.21 -45.46
N SER A 53 17.46 -16.87 -44.85
CA SER A 53 16.92 -15.51 -44.93
C SER A 53 17.86 -14.45 -44.33
N ARG A 54 18.51 -14.74 -43.19
CA ARG A 54 19.53 -13.85 -42.62
C ARG A 54 20.76 -13.72 -43.51
N TRP A 55 21.18 -14.80 -44.19
CA TRP A 55 22.28 -14.73 -45.14
C TRP A 55 21.97 -13.79 -46.30
N ARG A 56 20.71 -13.68 -46.74
CA ARG A 56 20.30 -12.68 -47.73
C ARG A 56 20.52 -11.26 -47.24
N GLU A 57 20.19 -10.96 -45.99
CA GLU A 57 20.42 -9.64 -45.37
C GLU A 57 21.91 -9.30 -45.27
N GLN A 58 22.79 -10.30 -45.37
CA GLN A 58 24.23 -10.16 -45.19
C GLN A 58 25.01 -10.45 -46.47
N GLY A 59 24.37 -10.35 -47.64
CA GLY A 59 25.05 -10.36 -48.93
C GLY A 59 24.88 -11.63 -49.77
N LEU A 60 24.06 -12.60 -49.36
CA LEU A 60 23.66 -13.69 -50.26
C LEU A 60 22.65 -13.16 -51.28
N VAL A 61 23.11 -13.00 -52.52
CA VAL A 61 22.29 -12.46 -53.61
C VAL A 61 21.20 -13.45 -54.00
N SER A 62 19.94 -13.04 -53.86
CA SER A 62 18.76 -13.80 -54.29
C SER A 62 18.10 -13.17 -55.51
N ARG A 63 17.44 -13.99 -56.34
CA ARG A 63 16.64 -13.57 -57.50
C ARG A 63 15.25 -14.21 -57.44
N ARG A 64 14.26 -13.61 -58.09
CA ARG A 64 12.92 -14.23 -58.25
C ARG A 64 12.84 -15.00 -59.57
N PHE A 65 12.37 -16.24 -59.50
CA PHE A 65 12.15 -17.13 -60.64
C PHE A 65 10.73 -17.68 -60.63
N ILE A 66 10.16 -17.95 -61.80
CA ILE A 66 8.87 -18.62 -61.94
C ILE A 66 9.11 -20.13 -62.02
N SER A 67 8.55 -20.87 -61.05
CA SER A 67 8.58 -22.33 -60.97
C SER A 67 7.16 -22.83 -60.77
N GLU A 68 6.68 -23.70 -61.66
CA GLU A 68 5.31 -24.26 -61.61
C GLU A 68 4.21 -23.16 -61.54
N GLY A 69 4.41 -22.06 -62.26
CA GLY A 69 3.48 -20.92 -62.28
C GLY A 69 3.49 -20.05 -61.02
N ARG A 70 4.36 -20.31 -60.02
CA ARG A 70 4.53 -19.48 -58.82
C ARG A 70 5.91 -18.85 -58.78
N LYS A 71 5.96 -17.57 -58.39
CA LYS A 71 7.23 -16.86 -58.17
C LYS A 71 7.88 -17.35 -56.88
N ARG A 72 9.09 -17.87 -56.97
CA ARG A 72 9.91 -18.34 -55.84
C ARG A 72 11.25 -17.64 -55.82
N VAL A 73 11.84 -17.52 -54.63
CA VAL A 73 13.18 -16.99 -54.46
C VAL A 73 14.18 -18.11 -54.73
N GLY A 74 15.11 -17.86 -55.66
CA GLY A 74 16.17 -18.79 -56.05
C GLY A 74 17.54 -18.15 -55.97
N PHE A 75 18.56 -18.98 -55.80
CA PHE A 75 19.96 -18.59 -55.69
C PHE A 75 20.78 -19.28 -56.76
N LEU A 76 21.50 -18.51 -57.57
CA LEU A 76 22.43 -19.11 -58.54
C LEU A 76 23.57 -19.81 -57.82
N HIS A 77 24.01 -20.94 -58.36
CA HIS A 77 25.09 -21.72 -57.78
C HIS A 77 26.37 -20.90 -57.55
N SER A 78 26.80 -20.09 -58.52
CA SER A 78 27.97 -19.20 -58.38
C SER A 78 27.82 -18.19 -57.24
N SER A 79 26.61 -17.70 -56.99
CA SER A 79 26.32 -16.75 -55.91
C SER A 79 26.39 -17.42 -54.53
N VAL A 80 25.94 -18.67 -54.45
CA VAL A 80 26.04 -19.49 -53.23
C VAL A 80 27.51 -19.83 -52.95
N GLU A 81 28.26 -20.28 -53.94
CA GLU A 81 29.68 -20.61 -53.77
C GLU A 81 30.51 -19.40 -53.36
N ARG A 82 30.33 -18.26 -54.03
CA ARG A 82 31.01 -17.01 -53.66
C ARG A 82 30.73 -16.63 -52.21
N PHE A 83 29.46 -16.73 -51.78
CA PHE A 83 29.08 -16.45 -50.40
C PHE A 83 29.72 -17.44 -49.42
N VAL A 84 29.80 -18.73 -49.77
CA VAL A 84 30.43 -19.79 -48.96
C VAL A 84 31.93 -19.55 -48.80
N THR A 85 32.64 -19.24 -49.88
CA THR A 85 34.08 -18.95 -49.85
C THR A 85 34.38 -17.73 -48.99
N GLN A 86 33.56 -16.68 -49.08
CA GLN A 86 33.74 -15.45 -48.29
C GLN A 86 33.34 -15.62 -46.81
N ASN A 87 32.43 -16.55 -46.48
CA ASN A 87 31.85 -16.70 -45.14
C ASN A 87 32.08 -18.09 -44.52
N ARG A 88 33.17 -18.79 -44.87
CA ARG A 88 33.43 -20.19 -44.49
C ARG A 88 33.26 -20.48 -42.99
N LEU A 89 33.91 -19.71 -42.12
CA LEU A 89 33.82 -19.86 -40.66
C LEU A 89 32.40 -19.69 -40.09
N ARG A 90 31.51 -19.06 -40.84
CA ARG A 90 30.12 -18.82 -40.45
C ARG A 90 29.24 -19.98 -40.85
N ILE A 91 29.47 -20.55 -42.03
CA ILE A 91 28.72 -21.71 -42.52
C ILE A 91 29.08 -22.93 -41.69
N GLU A 92 30.36 -23.14 -41.36
CA GLU A 92 30.81 -24.19 -40.42
C GLU A 92 30.17 -24.06 -39.02
N ARG A 93 29.87 -22.84 -38.56
CA ARG A 93 29.12 -22.59 -37.32
C ARG A 93 27.62 -22.85 -37.48
N GLY A 94 27.07 -22.58 -38.66
CA GLY A 94 25.67 -22.83 -39.01
C GLY A 94 25.37 -24.32 -39.17
N GLU A 95 26.30 -25.09 -39.75
CA GLU A 95 26.18 -26.54 -39.99
C GLU A 95 26.06 -27.36 -38.71
N ARG A 96 26.53 -26.83 -37.57
CA ARG A 96 26.32 -27.41 -36.22
C ARG A 96 24.87 -27.31 -35.73
N PHE A 97 23.98 -26.73 -36.53
CA PHE A 97 22.55 -26.68 -36.27
C PHE A 97 21.93 -28.06 -36.52
N SER A 98 21.61 -28.79 -35.45
CA SER A 98 20.75 -29.98 -35.54
C SER A 98 19.33 -29.59 -35.14
N GLN A 99 18.36 -29.89 -36.01
CA GLN A 99 16.93 -29.74 -35.71
C GLN A 99 16.57 -30.70 -34.56
N MET A 100 15.89 -30.19 -33.52
CA MET A 100 15.46 -31.04 -32.42
C MET A 100 14.34 -31.97 -32.87
N SER A 101 14.58 -33.26 -32.72
CA SER A 101 13.56 -34.30 -32.90
C SER A 101 12.44 -34.18 -31.86
N GLU A 102 11.31 -34.83 -32.11
CA GLU A 102 10.20 -34.89 -31.14
C GLU A 102 10.63 -35.62 -29.86
N LEU A 103 11.39 -36.71 -30.01
CA LEU A 103 11.93 -37.48 -28.90
C LEU A 103 12.89 -36.67 -28.03
N GLU A 104 13.77 -35.85 -28.62
CA GLU A 104 14.66 -34.96 -27.86
C GLU A 104 13.87 -33.87 -27.12
N ARG A 105 12.76 -33.38 -27.70
CA ARG A 105 11.88 -32.42 -27.01
C ARG A 105 11.21 -33.06 -25.80
N ASP A 106 10.69 -34.26 -25.95
CA ASP A 106 10.03 -34.99 -24.86
C ASP A 106 11.04 -35.33 -23.76
N GLU A 107 12.25 -35.76 -24.12
CA GLU A 107 13.34 -36.02 -23.17
C GLU A 107 13.72 -34.76 -22.35
N ILE A 108 13.78 -33.60 -23.00
CA ILE A 108 14.02 -32.31 -22.31
C ILE A 108 12.93 -32.03 -21.28
N ILE A 109 11.65 -32.23 -21.64
CA ILE A 109 10.51 -31.95 -20.76
C ILE A 109 10.47 -32.95 -19.58
N ASP A 110 10.67 -34.24 -19.82
CA ASP A 110 10.63 -35.26 -18.77
C ASP A 110 11.81 -35.12 -17.78
N ARG A 111 13.00 -34.77 -18.26
CA ARG A 111 14.13 -34.41 -17.39
C ARG A 111 13.85 -33.14 -16.61
N ALA A 112 13.32 -32.10 -17.27
CA ALA A 112 12.97 -30.86 -16.61
C ALA A 112 11.92 -31.07 -15.50
N ARG A 113 10.91 -31.92 -15.72
CA ARG A 113 9.92 -32.29 -14.70
C ARG A 113 10.53 -33.01 -13.51
N ARG A 114 11.44 -33.96 -13.73
CA ARG A 114 12.14 -34.67 -12.66
C ARG A 114 12.98 -33.75 -11.80
N LEU A 115 13.65 -32.78 -12.40
CA LEU A 115 14.44 -31.79 -11.65
C LEU A 115 13.55 -30.73 -10.98
N ALA A 116 12.45 -30.34 -11.61
CA ALA A 116 11.46 -29.44 -11.03
C ALA A 116 10.77 -30.06 -9.79
N SER A 117 10.48 -31.37 -9.80
CA SER A 117 9.89 -32.07 -8.66
C SER A 117 10.84 -32.19 -7.46
N GLN A 118 12.15 -32.13 -7.69
CA GLN A 118 13.17 -32.02 -6.63
C GLN A 118 13.27 -30.60 -6.03
N GLY A 119 12.49 -29.65 -6.54
CA GLY A 119 12.42 -28.27 -6.04
C GLY A 119 13.50 -27.34 -6.59
N GLU A 120 14.18 -27.72 -7.68
CA GLU A 120 15.14 -26.85 -8.33
C GLU A 120 14.49 -25.65 -9.04
N ASN A 121 15.23 -24.55 -9.16
CA ASN A 121 14.79 -23.36 -9.88
C ASN A 121 14.94 -23.57 -11.40
N LEU A 122 14.02 -23.06 -12.21
CA LEU A 122 14.04 -23.08 -13.69
C LEU A 122 15.43 -22.78 -14.28
N THR A 123 16.17 -21.82 -13.75
CA THR A 123 17.52 -21.50 -14.27
C THR A 123 18.52 -22.62 -14.05
N GLU A 124 18.43 -23.31 -12.92
CA GLU A 124 19.29 -24.45 -12.59
C GLU A 124 18.89 -25.67 -13.42
N VAL A 125 17.58 -25.93 -13.51
CA VAL A 125 17.02 -26.99 -14.36
C VAL A 125 17.43 -26.81 -15.82
N ILE A 126 17.31 -25.60 -16.38
CA ILE A 126 17.75 -25.33 -17.76
C ILE A 126 19.25 -25.61 -17.91
N ARG A 127 20.09 -25.21 -16.94
CA ARG A 127 21.54 -25.42 -17.01
C ARG A 127 21.89 -26.90 -16.97
N GLN A 128 21.30 -27.66 -16.05
CA GLN A 128 21.55 -29.10 -15.92
C GLN A 128 21.05 -29.86 -17.16
N VAL A 129 19.82 -29.61 -17.61
CA VAL A 129 19.26 -30.24 -18.82
C VAL A 129 20.05 -29.85 -20.08
N SER A 130 20.56 -28.61 -20.15
CA SER A 130 21.42 -28.15 -21.24
C SER A 130 22.74 -28.91 -21.31
N ASN A 131 23.36 -29.19 -20.15
CA ASN A 131 24.59 -29.98 -20.08
C ASN A 131 24.35 -31.45 -20.46
N ASP A 132 23.24 -32.04 -20.00
CA ASP A 132 22.92 -33.44 -20.26
C ASP A 132 22.58 -33.68 -21.74
N VAL A 133 21.73 -32.84 -22.32
CA VAL A 133 21.24 -32.98 -23.70
C VAL A 133 22.23 -32.34 -24.71
N HIS A 134 23.32 -31.74 -24.23
CA HIS A 134 24.35 -31.08 -25.05
C HIS A 134 23.77 -30.00 -25.99
N ARG A 135 22.73 -29.30 -25.54
CA ARG A 135 22.06 -28.22 -26.29
C ARG A 135 22.26 -26.88 -25.60
N SER A 136 22.05 -25.80 -26.33
CA SER A 136 22.17 -24.46 -25.74
C SER A 136 21.13 -24.22 -24.65
N VAL A 137 21.51 -23.50 -23.60
CA VAL A 137 20.65 -23.05 -22.50
C VAL A 137 19.38 -22.35 -23.03
N GLU A 138 19.52 -21.56 -24.08
CA GLU A 138 18.39 -20.83 -24.68
C GLU A 138 17.43 -21.77 -25.44
N THR A 139 17.96 -22.80 -26.09
CA THR A 139 17.14 -23.82 -26.75
C THR A 139 16.29 -24.59 -25.73
N VAL A 140 16.90 -25.06 -24.64
CA VAL A 140 16.19 -25.77 -23.57
C VAL A 140 15.15 -24.86 -22.90
N ARG A 141 15.52 -23.61 -22.61
CA ARG A 141 14.60 -22.59 -22.09
C ARG A 141 13.39 -22.40 -22.99
N TYR A 142 13.61 -22.24 -24.30
CA TYR A 142 12.55 -22.02 -25.26
C TYR A 142 11.62 -23.23 -25.34
N THR A 143 12.16 -24.45 -25.34
CA THR A 143 11.38 -25.69 -25.35
C THR A 143 10.47 -25.79 -24.13
N ILE A 144 11.01 -25.59 -22.92
CA ILE A 144 10.23 -25.63 -21.67
C ILE A 144 9.17 -24.53 -21.66
N LYS A 145 9.53 -23.28 -21.98
CA LYS A 145 8.56 -22.16 -21.97
C LYS A 145 7.45 -22.34 -23.00
N ASN A 146 7.77 -22.85 -24.19
CA ASN A 146 6.77 -23.11 -25.23
C ASN A 146 5.84 -24.27 -24.82
N PHE A 147 6.37 -25.30 -24.18
CA PHE A 147 5.59 -26.41 -23.65
C PHE A 147 4.63 -25.95 -22.54
N ASP A 148 5.13 -25.22 -21.55
CA ASP A 148 4.32 -24.68 -20.44
C ASP A 148 3.20 -23.75 -20.94
N ARG A 149 3.47 -22.96 -21.99
CA ARG A 149 2.47 -22.10 -22.63
C ARG A 149 1.40 -22.88 -23.38
N LYS A 150 1.78 -23.96 -24.08
CA LYS A 150 0.85 -24.79 -24.86
C LYS A 150 0.02 -25.72 -23.98
N TYR A 151 0.56 -26.18 -22.86
CA TYR A 151 -0.08 -27.15 -21.97
C TYR A 151 -0.06 -26.68 -20.50
N PRO A 152 -0.89 -25.69 -20.12
CA PRO A 152 -0.91 -25.14 -18.76
C PRO A 152 -1.20 -26.17 -17.66
N ALA A 153 -2.04 -27.18 -17.96
CA ALA A 153 -2.40 -28.23 -17.01
C ALA A 153 -1.26 -29.23 -16.73
N MET A 154 -0.27 -29.31 -17.63
CA MET A 154 0.88 -30.22 -17.52
C MET A 154 2.21 -29.45 -17.46
N ALA A 155 2.15 -28.17 -17.10
CA ALA A 155 3.31 -27.29 -17.06
C ALA A 155 4.38 -27.86 -16.11
N VAL A 156 5.64 -27.76 -16.53
CA VAL A 156 6.80 -28.13 -15.72
C VAL A 156 6.92 -27.17 -14.52
N PHE A 157 6.58 -25.89 -14.69
CA PHE A 157 6.59 -24.88 -13.64
C PHE A 157 5.24 -24.14 -13.52
N PRO A 158 4.21 -24.75 -12.90
CA PRO A 158 2.86 -24.18 -12.82
C PRO A 158 2.76 -22.91 -11.95
N GLU A 159 3.68 -22.73 -10.99
CA GLU A 159 3.63 -21.63 -9.99
C GLU A 159 4.46 -20.39 -10.38
N GLN A 160 5.22 -20.41 -11.47
CA GLN A 160 6.05 -19.27 -11.85
C GLN A 160 5.21 -18.16 -12.49
N ARG A 161 4.60 -17.32 -11.66
CA ARG A 161 4.09 -16.01 -12.09
C ARG A 161 5.25 -15.23 -12.72
N GLU A 162 5.08 -14.72 -13.95
CA GLU A 162 6.12 -13.92 -14.63
C GLU A 162 6.52 -12.70 -13.77
N THR A 163 5.57 -12.13 -13.03
CA THR A 163 5.76 -11.02 -12.10
C THR A 163 5.23 -11.34 -10.70
N LEU A 164 6.02 -11.04 -9.66
CA LEU A 164 5.55 -11.08 -8.26
C LEU A 164 4.52 -9.97 -8.02
N SER A 165 3.52 -10.24 -7.18
CA SER A 165 2.57 -9.21 -6.74
C SER A 165 3.31 -8.10 -5.99
N GLU A 166 2.76 -6.88 -6.00
CA GLU A 166 3.31 -5.79 -5.18
C GLU A 166 3.28 -6.13 -3.67
N GLU A 167 2.31 -6.91 -3.22
CA GLU A 167 2.26 -7.43 -1.85
C GLU A 167 3.42 -8.39 -1.56
N ASP A 168 3.72 -9.29 -2.51
CA ASP A 168 4.84 -10.22 -2.40
C ASP A 168 6.18 -9.47 -2.36
N LYS A 169 6.34 -8.43 -3.20
CA LYS A 169 7.54 -7.57 -3.20
C LYS A 169 7.71 -6.85 -1.86
N ARG A 170 6.63 -6.30 -1.30
CA ARG A 170 6.65 -5.65 0.02
C ARG A 170 6.99 -6.63 1.14
N ALA A 171 6.38 -7.81 1.14
CA ALA A 171 6.66 -8.86 2.13
C ALA A 171 8.12 -9.35 2.05
N LEU A 172 8.64 -9.51 0.83
CA LEU A 172 10.04 -9.86 0.57
C LEU A 172 10.97 -8.80 1.15
N TYR A 173 10.69 -7.51 0.89
CA TYR A 173 11.50 -6.41 1.42
C TYR A 173 11.45 -6.32 2.96
N GLN A 174 10.29 -6.54 3.57
CA GLN A 174 10.18 -6.62 5.04
C GLN A 174 10.98 -7.77 5.64
N GLN A 175 10.98 -8.95 5.01
CA GLN A 175 11.79 -10.09 5.46
C GLN A 175 13.29 -9.80 5.36
N TYR A 176 13.73 -9.09 4.31
CA TYR A 176 15.10 -8.63 4.17
C TYR A 176 15.50 -7.68 5.31
N LEU A 177 14.65 -6.71 5.65
CA LEU A 177 14.89 -5.81 6.80
C LEU A 177 14.98 -6.53 8.15
N ARG A 178 14.32 -7.68 8.30
CA ARG A 178 14.41 -8.55 9.49
C ARG A 178 15.68 -9.41 9.52
N GLY A 179 16.58 -9.28 8.54
CA GLY A 179 17.85 -9.99 8.49
C GLY A 179 17.82 -11.33 7.74
N VAL A 180 16.74 -11.65 7.02
CA VAL A 180 16.71 -12.87 6.19
C VAL A 180 17.67 -12.72 4.99
N SER A 181 18.54 -13.70 4.78
CA SER A 181 19.55 -13.64 3.72
C SER A 181 18.92 -13.69 2.32
N THR A 182 19.57 -13.02 1.35
CA THR A 182 19.14 -13.01 -0.06
C THR A 182 19.11 -14.41 -0.68
N ILE A 183 19.91 -15.34 -0.16
CA ILE A 183 19.94 -16.75 -0.60
C ILE A 183 18.67 -17.48 -0.14
N MET A 184 18.27 -17.30 1.13
CA MET A 184 17.03 -17.89 1.65
C MET A 184 15.80 -17.31 0.94
N LEU A 185 15.78 -16.00 0.67
CA LEU A 185 14.71 -15.36 -0.11
C LEU A 185 14.64 -15.91 -1.54
N ALA A 186 15.78 -16.08 -2.21
CA ALA A 186 15.85 -16.68 -3.54
C ALA A 186 15.25 -18.10 -3.58
N LYS A 187 15.57 -18.92 -2.58
CA LYS A 187 15.03 -20.29 -2.47
C LYS A 187 13.52 -20.27 -2.18
N ARG A 188 13.07 -19.45 -1.23
CA ARG A 188 11.66 -19.34 -0.83
C ARG A 188 10.75 -18.89 -1.96
N TYR A 189 11.18 -17.89 -2.73
CA TYR A 189 10.42 -17.34 -3.85
C TYR A 189 10.72 -18.05 -5.18
N LYS A 190 11.50 -19.14 -5.17
CA LYS A 190 11.90 -19.92 -6.36
C LYS A 190 12.45 -19.03 -7.50
N ARG A 191 13.27 -18.02 -7.16
CA ARG A 191 13.86 -17.05 -8.10
C ARG A 191 15.37 -16.95 -7.95
N THR A 192 16.02 -16.37 -8.95
CA THR A 192 17.47 -16.15 -8.91
C THR A 192 17.85 -15.06 -7.91
N ARG A 193 19.04 -15.15 -7.31
CA ARG A 193 19.58 -14.13 -6.38
C ARG A 193 19.56 -12.74 -7.01
N ASN A 194 19.94 -12.61 -8.28
CA ASN A 194 19.94 -11.33 -8.99
C ASN A 194 18.53 -10.76 -9.17
N SER A 195 17.53 -11.61 -9.41
CA SER A 195 16.13 -11.15 -9.47
C SER A 195 15.67 -10.61 -8.11
N ILE A 196 16.03 -11.27 -7.02
CA ILE A 196 15.68 -10.84 -5.66
C ILE A 196 16.37 -9.50 -5.34
N ILE A 197 17.68 -9.37 -5.63
CA ILE A 197 18.42 -8.11 -5.42
C ILE A 197 17.79 -6.96 -6.21
N ARG A 198 17.39 -7.20 -7.47
CA ARG A 198 16.70 -6.19 -8.28
C ARG A 198 15.39 -5.73 -7.65
N ILE A 199 14.57 -6.67 -7.18
CA ILE A 199 13.29 -6.37 -6.50
C ILE A 199 13.55 -5.61 -5.19
N LEU A 200 14.57 -6.00 -4.42
CA LEU A 200 14.96 -5.31 -3.20
C LEU A 200 15.36 -3.87 -3.47
N ASN A 201 16.16 -3.63 -4.52
CA ASN A 201 16.59 -2.30 -4.91
C ASN A 201 15.43 -1.44 -5.44
N GLU A 202 14.49 -2.03 -6.18
CA GLU A 202 13.26 -1.37 -6.63
C GLU A 202 12.41 -0.92 -5.42
N GLN A 203 12.21 -1.81 -4.45
CA GLN A 203 11.46 -1.49 -3.22
C GLN A 203 12.21 -0.48 -2.34
N ARG A 204 13.54 -0.55 -2.28
CA ARG A 204 14.38 0.45 -1.59
C ARG A 204 14.22 1.83 -2.24
N ALA A 205 14.27 1.91 -3.57
CA ALA A 205 14.08 3.16 -4.31
C ALA A 205 12.70 3.76 -4.08
N LEU A 206 11.65 2.94 -4.02
CA LEU A 206 10.30 3.41 -3.66
C LEU A 206 10.25 4.02 -2.26
N LYS A 207 10.88 3.37 -1.26
CA LYS A 207 10.98 3.94 0.10
C LYS A 207 11.77 5.24 0.14
N ILE A 208 12.85 5.35 -0.62
CA ILE A 208 13.65 6.57 -0.70
C ILE A 208 12.82 7.73 -1.27
N LYS A 209 11.88 7.47 -2.18
CA LYS A 209 10.94 8.48 -2.69
C LYS A 209 9.92 8.95 -1.67
N GLU A 210 9.63 8.14 -0.65
CA GLU A 210 8.72 8.49 0.44
C GLU A 210 9.43 9.31 1.55
N LEU A 211 10.73 9.56 1.44
CA LEU A 211 11.46 10.34 2.43
C LEU A 211 10.98 11.80 2.45
N ALA A 212 10.78 12.33 3.67
CA ALA A 212 10.38 13.71 3.90
C ALA A 212 11.55 14.69 3.66
N LEU A 213 11.82 14.99 2.38
CA LEU A 213 12.91 15.85 1.93
C LEU A 213 12.50 17.31 1.72
N ASP A 214 11.35 17.74 2.25
CA ASP A 214 10.92 19.13 2.20
C ASP A 214 11.96 20.06 2.85
N TYR A 215 12.36 21.10 2.12
CA TYR A 215 13.36 22.07 2.53
C TYR A 215 12.91 23.50 2.22
N VAL A 216 13.49 24.46 2.95
CA VAL A 216 13.34 25.90 2.68
C VAL A 216 14.41 26.32 1.67
N PRO A 217 14.03 26.77 0.46
CA PRO A 217 14.99 27.11 -0.59
C PRO A 217 15.82 28.34 -0.22
N SER A 218 17.10 28.32 -0.61
CA SER A 218 18.01 29.45 -0.49
C SER A 218 18.86 29.56 -1.76
N PRO A 219 19.09 30.78 -2.30
CA PRO A 219 19.91 30.98 -3.49
C PRO A 219 21.37 30.54 -3.31
N GLU A 220 21.82 30.34 -2.07
CA GLU A 220 23.17 29.88 -1.77
C GLU A 220 23.38 28.40 -2.05
N PHE A 221 22.31 27.60 -2.15
CA PHE A 221 22.39 26.15 -2.32
C PHE A 221 22.84 25.71 -3.72
N GLU A 222 22.70 26.59 -4.71
CA GLU A 222 23.14 26.34 -6.09
C GLU A 222 24.63 26.63 -6.30
N LYS A 223 25.26 27.39 -5.40
CA LYS A 223 26.66 27.80 -5.50
C LYS A 223 27.58 26.77 -4.84
N ASP A 224 28.39 26.08 -5.64
CA ASP A 224 29.31 25.04 -5.16
C ASP A 224 30.41 25.58 -4.22
N SER A 225 30.71 26.89 -4.30
CA SER A 225 31.68 27.56 -3.43
C SER A 225 31.29 27.55 -1.94
N ASN A 226 29.99 27.49 -1.64
CA ASN A 226 29.48 27.65 -0.28
C ASN A 226 29.31 26.31 0.46
N VAL A 227 29.49 25.17 -0.23
CA VAL A 227 29.21 23.84 0.31
C VAL A 227 30.07 23.53 1.54
N HIS A 228 31.37 23.85 1.48
CA HIS A 228 32.28 23.64 2.60
C HIS A 228 31.90 24.47 3.84
N GLN A 229 31.46 25.71 3.63
CA GLN A 229 31.03 26.59 4.73
C GLN A 229 29.71 26.13 5.35
N ILE A 230 28.76 25.65 4.53
CA ILE A 230 27.46 25.16 5.01
C ILE A 230 27.62 23.86 5.81
N LEU A 231 28.48 22.96 5.34
CA LEU A 231 28.72 21.67 5.98
C LEU A 231 29.70 21.75 7.16
N ALA A 232 30.39 22.88 7.34
CA ALA A 232 31.32 23.11 8.44
C ALA A 232 30.68 22.86 9.82
N GLU A 233 31.54 22.69 10.82
CA GLU A 233 31.13 22.65 12.22
C GLU A 233 30.46 23.98 12.63
N THR A 234 29.64 23.92 13.68
CA THR A 234 28.90 25.09 14.16
C THR A 234 29.87 26.22 14.53
N PRO A 235 29.66 27.46 14.03
CA PRO A 235 30.50 28.59 14.40
C PRO A 235 30.44 28.86 15.90
N ASN A 236 31.58 29.27 16.48
CA ASN A 236 31.77 29.47 17.93
C ASN A 236 31.53 28.23 18.79
N ALA A 237 31.91 27.04 18.30
CA ALA A 237 32.07 25.88 19.15
C ALA A 237 33.28 26.11 20.07
N ILE A 238 33.09 26.69 21.26
CA ILE A 238 33.74 26.37 22.54
C ILE A 238 33.37 27.46 23.58
N SER A 239 32.49 27.08 24.50
CA SER A 239 32.67 27.18 25.95
C SER A 239 31.53 26.35 26.56
N PRO A 240 31.78 25.43 27.50
CA PRO A 240 30.69 24.75 28.19
C PRO A 240 29.88 25.83 28.90
N SER A 241 28.73 26.20 28.32
CA SER A 241 27.80 27.12 28.95
C SER A 241 27.55 26.56 30.35
N ARG A 242 27.84 27.37 31.37
CA ARG A 242 27.70 27.05 32.79
C ARG A 242 26.53 26.08 32.99
N ARG A 243 26.79 24.81 33.37
CA ARG A 243 25.74 23.78 33.54
C ARG A 243 24.63 24.41 34.36
N MET A 244 23.50 24.71 33.72
CA MET A 244 22.39 25.33 34.42
C MET A 244 21.78 24.27 35.33
N ARG A 245 21.69 24.56 36.63
CA ARG A 245 21.06 23.64 37.57
C ARG A 245 19.61 23.41 37.13
N ALA A 246 19.21 22.13 37.04
CA ALA A 246 17.83 21.77 36.78
C ALA A 246 16.94 22.36 37.89
N PRO A 247 15.75 22.91 37.56
CA PRO A 247 14.78 23.34 38.57
C PRO A 247 14.44 22.21 39.56
N SER A 248 14.40 22.52 40.86
CA SER A 248 14.03 21.56 41.91
C SER A 248 12.61 21.03 41.69
N GLY A 249 12.44 19.70 41.70
CA GLY A 249 11.14 19.03 41.53
C GLY A 249 10.85 18.46 40.14
N LEU A 250 11.81 18.49 39.21
CA LEU A 250 11.70 17.77 37.93
C LEU A 250 12.16 16.31 38.05
N PRO A 251 11.45 15.35 37.43
CA PRO A 251 11.91 13.97 37.28
C PRO A 251 13.31 13.87 36.63
N ALA A 252 14.09 12.86 36.99
CA ALA A 252 15.49 12.67 36.56
C ALA A 252 15.67 12.66 35.02
N TYR A 253 14.71 12.11 34.27
CA TYR A 253 14.73 12.13 32.81
C TYR A 253 14.64 13.55 32.23
N LEU A 254 13.91 14.46 32.87
CA LEU A 254 13.82 15.86 32.42
C LEU A 254 15.03 16.68 32.85
N ALA A 255 15.80 16.22 33.84
CA ALA A 255 17.04 16.87 34.27
C ALA A 255 18.16 16.69 33.24
N SER A 256 18.25 15.54 32.55
CA SER A 256 19.26 15.33 31.49
C SER A 256 19.07 16.28 30.30
N LEU A 257 17.85 16.77 30.07
CA LEU A 257 17.58 17.78 29.04
C LEU A 257 18.28 19.12 29.31
N TYR A 258 18.67 19.40 30.56
CA TYR A 258 19.39 20.63 30.93
C TYR A 258 20.91 20.50 30.76
N GLU A 259 21.43 19.30 30.42
CA GLU A 259 22.83 19.09 30.08
C GLU A 259 23.17 19.60 28.67
N VAL A 260 22.18 19.63 27.78
CA VAL A 260 22.35 20.14 26.41
C VAL A 260 22.43 21.68 26.44
N PRO A 261 23.49 22.29 25.87
CA PRO A 261 23.63 23.73 25.82
C PRO A 261 22.58 24.38 24.92
N LEU A 262 22.18 25.61 25.26
CA LEU A 262 21.30 26.41 24.43
C LEU A 262 22.04 26.91 23.19
N LEU A 263 21.34 27.00 22.06
CA LEU A 263 21.91 27.49 20.81
C LEU A 263 21.90 29.01 20.79
N GLU A 264 23.02 29.59 20.35
CA GLU A 264 23.10 31.00 19.99
C GLU A 264 22.41 31.28 18.64
N PRO A 265 21.95 32.51 18.35
CA PRO A 265 21.25 32.83 17.10
C PRO A 265 22.04 32.47 15.84
N GLN A 266 23.37 32.67 15.85
CA GLN A 266 24.23 32.31 14.72
C GLN A 266 24.33 30.78 14.52
N GLN A 267 24.37 30.03 15.62
CA GLN A 267 24.41 28.56 15.60
C GLN A 267 23.08 27.99 15.10
N GLU A 268 21.97 28.59 15.53
CA GLU A 268 20.62 28.23 15.08
C GLU A 268 20.50 28.37 13.56
N VAL A 269 20.83 29.56 13.02
CA VAL A 269 20.82 29.80 11.57
C VAL A 269 21.73 28.82 10.83
N HIS A 270 22.94 28.55 11.34
CA HIS A 270 23.86 27.59 10.73
C HIS A 270 23.28 26.17 10.67
N LEU A 271 22.69 25.69 11.77
CA LEU A 271 22.10 24.35 11.82
C LEU A 271 20.89 24.22 10.89
N PHE A 272 20.00 25.22 10.85
CA PHE A 272 18.88 25.22 9.90
C PHE A 272 19.35 25.31 8.45
N ARG A 273 20.36 26.13 8.14
CA ARG A 273 20.99 26.21 6.82
C ARG A 273 21.58 24.86 6.41
N LYS A 274 22.34 24.22 7.30
CA LYS A 274 22.94 22.89 7.08
C LYS A 274 21.90 21.81 6.84
N MET A 275 20.86 21.75 7.68
CA MET A 275 19.76 20.78 7.54
C MET A 275 19.05 20.94 6.18
N ASN A 276 18.68 22.16 5.81
CA ASN A 276 17.99 22.44 4.55
C ASN A 276 18.87 22.16 3.32
N PHE A 277 20.17 22.45 3.40
CA PHE A 277 21.12 22.13 2.32
C PHE A 277 21.28 20.62 2.11
N LEU A 278 21.37 19.83 3.19
CA LEU A 278 21.44 18.37 3.11
C LEU A 278 20.19 17.79 2.45
N LYS A 279 19.00 18.27 2.84
CA LYS A 279 17.73 17.90 2.22
C LYS A 279 17.69 18.30 0.74
N TYR A 280 18.07 19.54 0.40
CA TYR A 280 18.17 20.01 -0.99
C TYR A 280 19.05 19.09 -1.85
N LYS A 281 20.25 18.73 -1.36
CA LYS A 281 21.18 17.86 -2.07
C LYS A 281 20.59 16.45 -2.25
N ALA A 282 19.92 15.92 -1.23
CA ALA A 282 19.22 14.64 -1.32
C ALA A 282 18.09 14.70 -2.37
N THR A 283 17.30 15.78 -2.43
CA THR A 283 16.26 15.99 -3.45
C THR A 283 16.85 16.03 -4.86
N LYS A 284 17.95 16.77 -5.07
CA LYS A 284 18.63 16.83 -6.38
C LYS A 284 19.19 15.49 -6.84
N LEU A 285 19.59 14.62 -5.91
CA LEU A 285 19.98 13.25 -6.22
C LEU A 285 18.76 12.37 -6.49
N LEU A 286 17.66 12.56 -5.76
CA LEU A 286 16.41 11.84 -5.97
C LEU A 286 15.84 12.08 -7.37
N ASP A 287 15.94 13.30 -7.90
CA ASP A 287 15.52 13.64 -9.26
C ASP A 287 16.29 12.85 -10.34
N LYS A 288 17.51 12.41 -10.04
CA LYS A 288 18.35 11.59 -10.94
C LYS A 288 18.10 10.08 -10.79
N LEU A 289 17.30 9.65 -9.81
CA LEU A 289 17.08 8.25 -9.52
C LEU A 289 15.93 7.68 -10.37
N ASP A 290 16.29 6.85 -11.35
CA ASP A 290 15.32 6.09 -12.14
C ASP A 290 14.73 4.91 -11.33
N PRO A 291 13.39 4.82 -11.15
CA PRO A 291 12.77 3.74 -10.37
C PRO A 291 12.94 2.35 -10.97
N LYS A 292 13.09 2.30 -12.31
CA LYS A 292 13.18 1.04 -13.06
C LYS A 292 14.58 0.44 -13.05
N ALA A 293 15.61 1.26 -12.81
CA ALA A 293 17.01 0.87 -12.76
C ALA A 293 17.75 1.66 -11.67
N PRO A 294 17.44 1.42 -10.38
CA PRO A 294 18.00 2.21 -9.30
C PRO A 294 19.50 1.90 -9.10
N SER A 295 20.32 2.95 -9.09
CA SER A 295 21.75 2.85 -8.77
C SER A 295 21.95 2.72 -7.26
N VAL A 296 22.63 1.66 -6.81
CA VAL A 296 22.88 1.39 -5.39
C VAL A 296 23.70 2.50 -4.74
N ALA A 297 24.78 2.93 -5.40
CA ALA A 297 25.63 4.01 -4.89
C ALA A 297 24.87 5.33 -4.71
N LEU A 298 23.92 5.64 -5.60
CA LEU A 298 23.11 6.85 -5.50
C LEU A 298 22.09 6.76 -4.37
N MET A 299 21.47 5.59 -4.17
CA MET A 299 20.58 5.33 -3.03
C MET A 299 21.32 5.46 -1.69
N ASP A 300 22.52 4.88 -1.56
CA ASP A 300 23.35 4.98 -0.35
C ASP A 300 23.71 6.44 -0.04
N GLN A 301 23.99 7.25 -1.07
CA GLN A 301 24.27 8.68 -0.90
C GLN A 301 23.04 9.48 -0.42
N ILE A 302 21.85 9.19 -0.96
CA ILE A 302 20.61 9.86 -0.55
C ILE A 302 20.30 9.54 0.91
N GLU A 303 20.36 8.26 1.29
CA GLU A 303 20.10 7.82 2.66
C GLU A 303 21.08 8.45 3.63
N LYS A 304 22.38 8.50 3.29
CA LYS A 304 23.39 9.16 4.13
C LYS A 304 23.10 10.65 4.32
N LEU A 305 22.76 11.38 3.25
CA LEU A 305 22.41 12.81 3.36
C LEU A 305 21.15 13.03 4.21
N TYR A 306 20.18 12.12 4.11
CA TYR A 306 18.97 12.15 4.92
C TYR A 306 19.28 11.87 6.40
N GLU A 307 20.10 10.87 6.71
CA GLU A 307 20.57 10.58 8.07
C GLU A 307 21.34 11.76 8.68
N ASP A 308 22.22 12.38 7.90
CA ASP A 308 22.93 13.59 8.32
C ASP A 308 21.96 14.75 8.61
N ALA A 309 20.94 14.93 7.78
CA ALA A 309 19.90 15.94 7.99
C ALA A 309 19.07 15.66 9.25
N LEU A 310 18.73 14.39 9.50
CA LEU A 310 18.05 13.95 10.72
C LEU A 310 18.91 14.15 11.97
N SER A 311 20.22 13.90 11.88
CA SER A 311 21.16 14.16 12.97
C SER A 311 21.20 15.64 13.33
N VAL A 312 21.25 16.52 12.34
CA VAL A 312 21.17 17.99 12.56
C VAL A 312 19.81 18.39 13.15
N LYS A 313 18.70 17.84 12.63
CA LYS A 313 17.36 18.06 13.17
C LYS A 313 17.28 17.65 14.64
N ASN A 314 17.81 16.48 15.00
CA ASN A 314 17.81 15.98 16.37
C ASN A 314 18.58 16.92 17.31
N LYS A 315 19.71 17.49 16.87
CA LYS A 315 20.45 18.51 17.63
C LYS A 315 19.61 19.76 17.89
N ILE A 316 18.92 20.26 16.87
CA ILE A 316 18.02 21.43 17.00
C ILE A 316 16.88 21.13 17.97
N VAL A 317 16.25 19.96 17.84
CA VAL A 317 15.14 19.54 18.72
C VAL A 317 15.63 19.44 20.16
N GLN A 318 16.73 18.73 20.42
CA GLN A 318 17.29 18.53 21.76
C GLN A 318 17.60 19.85 22.47
N ALA A 319 18.18 20.83 21.77
CA ALA A 319 18.46 22.15 22.34
C ALA A 319 17.19 22.92 22.75
N ASN A 320 16.05 22.60 22.14
CA ASN A 320 14.78 23.30 22.33
C ASN A 320 13.74 22.52 23.17
N LEU A 321 14.03 21.30 23.64
CA LEU A 321 13.10 20.53 24.48
C LEU A 321 12.75 21.25 25.79
N ARG A 322 13.69 22.05 26.33
CA ARG A 322 13.48 22.87 27.53
C ARG A 322 12.35 23.91 27.35
N LEU A 323 12.19 24.43 26.12
CA LEU A 323 11.11 25.36 25.80
C LEU A 323 9.74 24.68 25.95
N VAL A 324 9.60 23.44 25.46
CA VAL A 324 8.35 22.67 25.59
C VAL A 324 7.96 22.48 27.04
N VAL A 325 8.91 22.07 27.89
CA VAL A 325 8.67 21.89 29.34
C VAL A 325 8.20 23.20 29.99
N SER A 326 8.79 24.34 29.61
CA SER A 326 8.40 25.65 30.16
C SER A 326 6.98 26.07 29.78
N ILE A 327 6.53 25.70 28.58
CA ILE A 327 5.18 26.00 28.09
C ILE A 327 4.18 25.02 28.71
N ALA A 328 4.49 23.72 28.70
CA ALA A 328 3.64 22.66 29.25
C ALA A 328 3.36 22.88 30.74
N LYS A 329 4.36 23.28 31.54
CA LYS A 329 4.20 23.57 32.97
C LYS A 329 3.11 24.59 33.29
N ARG A 330 2.83 25.54 32.39
CA ARG A 330 1.77 26.55 32.59
C ARG A 330 0.36 25.99 32.37
N HIS A 331 0.26 24.86 31.66
CA HIS A 331 -1.00 24.22 31.29
C HIS A 331 -1.33 22.98 32.11
N VAL A 332 -0.41 22.55 32.98
CA VAL A 332 -0.68 21.48 33.95
C VAL A 332 -1.54 22.03 35.08
N GLY A 333 -2.81 21.60 35.12
CA GLY A 333 -3.67 21.77 36.30
C GLY A 333 -3.33 20.77 37.41
N ALA A 334 -4.05 20.83 38.55
CA ALA A 334 -3.80 20.00 39.73
C ALA A 334 -3.89 18.47 39.50
N SER A 335 -4.49 18.02 38.39
CA SER A 335 -4.67 16.60 38.04
C SER A 335 -4.24 16.27 36.59
N GLY A 336 -3.46 17.14 35.97
CA GLY A 336 -3.05 17.01 34.55
C GLY A 336 -1.88 16.05 34.35
N ASP A 337 -1.89 15.29 33.26
CA ASP A 337 -0.75 14.47 32.85
C ASP A 337 0.32 15.35 32.17
N LEU A 338 1.33 15.75 32.95
CA LEU A 338 2.46 16.55 32.45
C LEU A 338 3.23 15.82 31.34
N PHE A 339 3.34 14.49 31.40
CA PHE A 339 4.10 13.73 30.40
C PHE A 339 3.38 13.67 29.06
N GLY A 340 2.06 13.47 29.08
CA GLY A 340 1.21 13.57 27.90
C GLY A 340 1.37 14.93 27.19
N LEU A 341 1.30 16.02 27.94
CA LEU A 341 1.48 17.38 27.39
C LEU A 341 2.88 17.62 26.85
N ILE A 342 3.94 17.17 27.56
CA ILE A 342 5.31 17.29 27.06
C ILE A 342 5.47 16.49 25.75
N SER A 343 4.94 15.27 25.69
CA SER A 343 5.01 14.42 24.50
C SER A 343 4.34 15.06 23.29
N ASP A 344 3.10 15.55 23.46
CA ASP A 344 2.37 16.26 22.41
C ASP A 344 3.07 17.57 21.99
N GLY A 345 3.62 18.30 22.96
CA GLY A 345 4.43 19.49 22.71
C GLY A 345 5.70 19.20 21.92
N ASN A 346 6.38 18.08 22.20
CA ASN A 346 7.57 17.65 21.49
C ASN A 346 7.25 17.29 20.02
N VAL A 347 6.09 16.66 19.76
CA VAL A 347 5.62 16.40 18.38
C VAL A 347 5.38 17.70 17.64
N SER A 348 4.76 18.70 18.28
CA SER A 348 4.58 20.02 17.68
C SER A 348 5.92 20.74 17.44
N LEU A 349 6.89 20.61 18.34
CA LEU A 349 8.23 21.17 18.18
C LEU A 349 8.92 20.56 16.97
N MET A 350 8.90 19.24 16.81
CA MET A 350 9.50 18.57 15.66
C MET A 350 8.90 19.05 14.33
N ARG A 351 7.56 19.21 14.27
CA ARG A 351 6.87 19.78 13.10
C ARG A 351 7.24 21.24 12.86
N ALA A 352 7.47 22.02 13.92
CA ALA A 352 7.91 23.40 13.81
C ALA A 352 9.33 23.50 13.23
N VAL A 353 10.24 22.60 13.63
CA VAL A 353 11.60 22.52 13.06
C VAL A 353 11.55 22.24 11.55
N ASP A 354 10.67 21.35 11.10
CA ASP A 354 10.54 21.04 9.67
C ASP A 354 10.04 22.21 8.82
N LYS A 355 9.26 23.14 9.42
CA LYS A 355 8.60 24.25 8.72
C LYS A 355 9.26 25.61 8.94
N PHE A 356 10.27 25.69 9.80
CA PHE A 356 10.88 26.94 10.17
C PHE A 356 11.73 27.52 9.03
N ASP A 357 11.46 28.78 8.71
CA ASP A 357 12.17 29.53 7.69
C ASP A 357 13.23 30.43 8.33
N TYR A 358 14.48 29.98 8.23
CA TYR A 358 15.64 30.68 8.81
C TYR A 358 16.01 31.96 8.04
N THR A 359 15.51 32.16 6.82
CA THR A 359 15.84 33.33 5.99
C THR A 359 15.17 34.62 6.48
N ARG A 360 14.11 34.48 7.29
CA ARG A 360 13.33 35.61 7.82
C ARG A 360 14.01 36.36 8.98
N GLY A 361 15.09 35.82 9.53
CA GLY A 361 15.86 36.48 10.61
C GLY A 361 15.18 36.51 11.99
N PHE A 362 14.06 35.82 12.19
CA PHE A 362 13.43 35.67 13.50
C PHE A 362 14.06 34.52 14.29
N LYS A 363 14.01 34.58 15.63
CA LYS A 363 14.42 33.44 16.48
C LYS A 363 13.43 32.29 16.36
N PHE A 364 13.93 31.06 16.29
CA PHE A 364 13.13 29.84 16.26
C PHE A 364 12.23 29.72 17.49
N SER A 365 12.69 30.15 18.66
CA SER A 365 11.90 30.11 19.90
C SER A 365 10.56 30.84 19.79
N THR A 366 10.50 31.96 19.04
CA THR A 366 9.27 32.70 18.79
C THR A 366 8.28 31.88 17.96
N TYR A 367 8.76 31.25 16.89
CA TYR A 367 7.94 30.41 16.01
C TYR A 367 7.48 29.13 16.73
N ALA A 368 8.41 28.45 17.41
CA ALA A 368 8.15 27.23 18.16
C ALA A 368 7.13 27.46 19.28
N HIS A 369 7.22 28.59 19.99
CA HIS A 369 6.25 28.96 21.02
C HIS A 369 4.82 29.01 20.48
N TRP A 370 4.61 29.68 19.34
CA TRP A 370 3.30 29.75 18.70
C TRP A 370 2.80 28.38 18.22
N ALA A 371 3.68 27.57 17.63
CA ALA A 371 3.32 26.23 17.18
C ALA A 371 2.86 25.34 18.34
N ILE A 372 3.63 25.31 19.43
CA ILE A 372 3.31 24.51 20.64
C ILE A 372 2.02 25.01 21.28
N ARG A 373 1.88 26.32 21.50
CA ARG A 373 0.68 26.91 22.10
C ARG A 373 -0.58 26.63 21.27
N LYS A 374 -0.47 26.73 19.93
CA LYS A 374 -1.57 26.40 19.02
C LYS A 374 -1.96 24.92 19.08
N ASN A 375 -0.97 24.01 19.20
CA ASN A 375 -1.26 22.60 19.39
C ASN A 375 -1.99 22.35 20.71
N PHE A 376 -1.47 22.88 21.82
CA PHE A 376 -2.10 22.75 23.14
C PHE A 376 -3.50 23.34 23.22
N ALA A 377 -3.75 24.47 22.55
CA ALA A 377 -5.10 25.04 22.46
C ALA A 377 -6.11 24.09 21.79
N ARG A 378 -5.65 23.12 21.00
CA ARG A 378 -6.48 22.09 20.35
C ARG A 378 -6.49 20.77 21.12
N SER A 379 -5.33 20.25 21.50
CA SER A 379 -5.21 18.93 22.12
C SER A 379 -5.79 18.88 23.53
N ILE A 380 -5.62 19.95 24.33
CA ILE A 380 -6.10 19.99 25.70
C ILE A 380 -7.65 19.85 25.76
N PRO A 381 -8.45 20.66 25.03
CA PRO A 381 -9.91 20.47 25.03
C PRO A 381 -10.37 19.11 24.48
N ASP A 382 -9.70 18.59 23.44
CA ASP A 382 -10.04 17.30 22.85
C ASP A 382 -9.79 16.16 23.83
N GLU A 383 -8.68 16.22 24.59
CA GLU A 383 -8.37 15.27 25.65
C GLU A 383 -9.35 15.38 26.82
N PHE A 384 -9.71 16.60 27.26
CA PHE A 384 -10.74 16.78 28.29
C PHE A 384 -12.09 16.20 27.85
N LYS A 385 -12.54 16.45 26.62
CA LYS A 385 -13.77 15.85 26.08
C LYS A 385 -13.68 14.33 26.01
N HIS A 386 -12.54 13.80 25.61
CA HIS A 386 -12.33 12.35 25.56
C HIS A 386 -12.41 11.76 26.98
N ARG A 387 -11.67 12.35 27.93
CA ARG A 387 -11.73 11.95 29.34
C ARG A 387 -13.14 12.06 29.89
N GLU A 388 -13.88 13.15 29.66
CA GLU A 388 -15.27 13.28 30.12
C GLU A 388 -16.21 12.23 29.49
N ARG A 389 -16.07 11.93 28.20
CA ARG A 389 -16.91 10.95 27.51
C ARG A 389 -16.64 9.52 27.95
N PHE A 390 -15.38 9.18 28.21
CA PHE A 390 -14.94 7.80 28.46
C PHE A 390 -14.57 7.53 29.92
N ARG A 391 -14.59 8.56 30.80
CA ARG A 391 -14.52 8.35 32.24
C ARG A 391 -15.85 7.77 32.69
N THR A 392 -15.87 6.46 32.91
CA THR A 392 -16.84 5.80 33.78
C THR A 392 -16.80 6.56 35.11
N SER A 393 -17.91 7.17 35.52
CA SER A 393 -17.98 8.07 36.66
C SER A 393 -17.29 7.48 37.89
N SER A 394 -16.72 8.36 38.72
CA SER A 394 -16.19 8.04 40.05
C SER A 394 -17.17 7.11 40.79
N GLU A 395 -16.68 5.95 41.21
CA GLU A 395 -17.39 4.87 41.91
C GLU A 395 -18.29 5.41 43.04
N GLU A 396 -17.85 6.48 43.69
CA GLU A 396 -18.56 7.20 44.76
C GLU A 396 -19.92 7.80 44.33
N VAL A 397 -20.07 8.25 43.08
CA VAL A 397 -21.35 8.83 42.59
C VAL A 397 -22.38 7.75 42.27
N PHE A 398 -21.92 6.55 41.90
CA PHE A 398 -22.79 5.38 41.75
C PHE A 398 -23.21 4.81 43.11
N GLN A 399 -22.31 4.77 44.09
CA GLN A 399 -22.60 4.27 45.43
C GLN A 399 -23.51 5.20 46.24
N SER A 400 -23.45 6.52 45.99
CA SER A 400 -24.25 7.52 46.71
C SER A 400 -25.64 7.78 46.12
N ARG A 401 -25.91 7.35 44.89
CA ARG A 401 -27.26 7.41 44.32
C ARG A 401 -28.02 6.15 44.73
N GLU A 402 -29.00 6.32 45.62
CA GLU A 402 -30.01 5.30 45.87
C GLU A 402 -30.73 4.95 44.56
N ASP A 403 -30.84 3.66 44.27
CA ASP A 403 -31.56 3.16 43.11
C ASP A 403 -33.06 3.35 43.33
N ALA A 404 -33.61 4.43 42.78
CA ALA A 404 -35.03 4.76 42.90
C ALA A 404 -35.94 3.93 41.99
N ARG A 405 -35.41 2.88 41.32
CA ARG A 405 -36.23 1.92 40.61
C ARG A 405 -37.04 1.14 41.64
N ALA A 406 -38.33 1.47 41.75
CA ALA A 406 -39.28 0.70 42.56
C ALA A 406 -39.13 -0.79 42.22
N ASP A 407 -39.10 -1.65 43.24
CA ASP A 407 -39.05 -3.10 43.05
C ASP A 407 -40.21 -3.50 42.13
N HIS A 408 -39.87 -3.88 40.89
CA HIS A 408 -40.85 -4.17 39.86
C HIS A 408 -41.82 -5.28 40.32
N LEU A 409 -41.31 -6.19 41.17
CA LEU A 409 -42.09 -7.25 41.76
C LEU A 409 -43.12 -6.71 42.75
N ALA A 410 -42.75 -5.74 43.58
CA ALA A 410 -43.68 -5.11 44.53
C ALA A 410 -44.79 -4.33 43.81
N VAL A 411 -44.45 -3.63 42.72
CA VAL A 411 -45.43 -2.90 41.90
C VAL A 411 -46.39 -3.87 41.19
N GLU A 412 -45.89 -4.97 40.63
CA GLU A 412 -46.74 -6.00 40.00
C GLU A 412 -47.69 -6.67 41.00
N ILE A 413 -47.20 -7.00 42.21
CA ILE A 413 -48.03 -7.60 43.26
C ILE A 413 -49.15 -6.65 43.70
N ASP A 414 -48.85 -5.36 43.89
CA ASP A 414 -49.85 -4.34 44.25
C ASP A 414 -50.87 -4.14 43.12
N GLN A 415 -50.43 -4.07 41.86
CA GLN A 415 -51.35 -3.99 40.71
C GLN A 415 -52.26 -5.21 40.60
N GLN A 416 -51.74 -6.42 40.81
CA GLN A 416 -52.53 -7.64 40.77
C GLN A 416 -53.56 -7.68 41.91
N SER A 417 -53.17 -7.27 43.11
CA SER A 417 -54.09 -7.15 44.25
C SER A 417 -55.22 -6.16 43.98
N ARG A 418 -54.90 -4.98 43.41
CA ARG A 418 -55.90 -3.98 43.00
C ARG A 418 -56.84 -4.49 41.91
N ALA A 419 -56.32 -5.20 40.92
CA ALA A 419 -57.13 -5.79 39.85
C ALA A 419 -58.13 -6.82 40.42
N ASP A 420 -57.69 -7.67 41.35
CA ASP A 420 -58.56 -8.65 42.02
C ASP A 420 -59.65 -7.97 42.87
N GLN A 421 -59.31 -6.88 43.56
CA GLN A 421 -60.27 -6.09 44.33
C GLN A 421 -61.32 -5.43 43.44
N ILE A 422 -60.90 -4.81 42.32
CA ILE A 422 -61.82 -4.23 41.33
C ILE A 422 -62.75 -5.31 40.77
N GLY A 423 -62.22 -6.49 40.43
CA GLY A 423 -63.01 -7.62 39.96
C GLY A 423 -64.11 -8.05 40.93
N LYS A 424 -63.81 -8.14 42.23
CA LYS A 424 -64.79 -8.47 43.28
C LYS A 424 -65.93 -7.45 43.35
N ILE A 425 -65.61 -6.16 43.28
CA ILE A 425 -66.64 -5.11 43.33
C ILE A 425 -67.48 -5.11 42.06
N LEU A 426 -66.88 -5.31 40.89
CA LEU A 426 -67.61 -5.36 39.62
C LEU A 426 -68.67 -6.47 39.59
N HIS A 427 -68.46 -7.58 40.30
CA HIS A 427 -69.45 -8.66 40.43
C HIS A 427 -70.69 -8.30 41.27
N THR A 428 -70.68 -7.16 41.98
CA THR A 428 -71.87 -6.67 42.70
C THR A 428 -72.86 -5.94 41.79
N LEU A 429 -72.44 -5.58 40.57
CA LEU A 429 -73.28 -4.95 39.56
C LEU A 429 -74.11 -5.98 38.80
N ASP A 430 -75.21 -5.52 38.22
CA ASP A 430 -75.99 -6.35 37.29
C ASP A 430 -75.16 -6.60 36.02
N GLU A 431 -75.34 -7.74 35.35
CA GLU A 431 -74.51 -8.14 34.19
C GLU A 431 -74.38 -7.05 33.11
N ARG A 432 -75.48 -6.34 32.81
CA ARG A 432 -75.49 -5.24 31.84
C ARG A 432 -74.73 -4.00 32.33
N GLU A 433 -74.79 -3.71 33.62
CA GLU A 433 -74.06 -2.59 34.23
C GLU A 433 -72.56 -2.91 34.30
N GLN A 434 -72.19 -4.14 34.66
CA GLN A 434 -70.81 -4.62 34.66
C GLN A 434 -70.19 -4.52 33.26
N GLN A 435 -70.89 -5.00 32.23
CA GLN A 435 -70.42 -4.95 30.84
C GLN A 435 -70.20 -3.51 30.36
N ILE A 436 -71.10 -2.58 30.71
CA ILE A 436 -70.94 -1.15 30.39
C ILE A 436 -69.66 -0.60 31.04
N ILE A 437 -69.43 -0.86 32.33
CA ILE A 437 -68.26 -0.35 33.05
C ILE A 437 -66.96 -0.94 32.50
N VAL A 438 -66.92 -2.25 32.21
CA VAL A 438 -65.74 -2.92 31.65
C VAL A 438 -65.37 -2.34 30.28
N LEU A 439 -66.34 -2.16 29.37
CA LEU A 439 -66.10 -1.60 28.04
C LEU A 439 -65.76 -0.10 28.09
N ARG A 440 -66.41 0.64 29.01
CA ARG A 440 -66.22 2.09 29.15
C ARG A 440 -64.84 2.45 29.67
N PHE A 441 -64.35 1.72 30.67
CA PHE A 441 -63.07 1.98 31.34
C PHE A 441 -61.94 1.05 30.87
N GLY A 442 -62.21 0.11 29.96
CA GLY A 442 -61.19 -0.78 29.40
C GLY A 442 -60.64 -1.81 30.39
N LEU A 443 -61.45 -2.24 31.37
CA LEU A 443 -61.00 -3.09 32.49
C LEU A 443 -60.76 -4.58 32.11
N GLY A 444 -60.81 -4.93 30.83
CA GLY A 444 -60.49 -6.27 30.32
C GLY A 444 -59.01 -6.41 29.94
N GLN A 445 -58.54 -7.65 29.74
CA GLN A 445 -57.15 -7.90 29.32
C GLN A 445 -56.83 -7.16 28.00
N GLY A 446 -56.11 -6.03 28.10
CA GLY A 446 -55.71 -5.21 26.95
C GLY A 446 -56.83 -4.38 26.32
N GLY A 447 -57.92 -4.09 27.03
CA GLY A 447 -59.03 -3.29 26.49
C GLY A 447 -58.76 -1.78 26.54
N GLU A 448 -58.92 -1.08 25.41
CA GLU A 448 -58.95 0.39 25.40
C GLU A 448 -60.33 0.91 25.87
N PRO A 449 -60.38 2.05 26.58
CA PRO A 449 -61.64 2.65 27.03
C PRO A 449 -62.48 3.12 25.83
N ARG A 450 -63.74 2.71 25.76
CA ARG A 450 -64.67 3.07 24.68
C ARG A 450 -65.53 4.28 25.03
N THR A 451 -65.96 5.04 24.03
CA THR A 451 -66.89 6.16 24.20
C THR A 451 -68.32 5.68 24.50
N LEU A 452 -69.13 6.50 25.17
CA LEU A 452 -70.55 6.18 25.44
C LEU A 452 -71.35 5.89 24.16
N LYS A 453 -70.93 6.45 23.03
CA LYS A 453 -71.55 6.22 21.72
C LYS A 453 -71.21 4.82 21.21
N GLU A 454 -69.94 4.43 21.24
CA GLU A 454 -69.45 3.10 20.81
C GLU A 454 -70.03 1.99 21.69
N VAL A 455 -70.06 2.18 23.01
CA VAL A 455 -70.70 1.22 23.95
C VAL A 455 -72.21 1.12 23.68
N GLY A 456 -72.86 2.23 23.33
CA GLY A 456 -74.28 2.24 22.96
C GLY A 456 -74.56 1.52 21.64
N GLU A 457 -73.70 1.71 20.63
CA GLU A 457 -73.77 1.01 19.34
C GLU A 457 -73.60 -0.50 19.51
N GLU A 458 -72.69 -0.94 20.39
CA GLU A 458 -72.45 -2.36 20.69
C GLU A 458 -73.59 -3.02 21.50
N LEU A 459 -74.15 -2.31 22.47
CA LEU A 459 -75.23 -2.82 23.33
C LEU A 459 -76.63 -2.56 22.78
N GLY A 460 -76.74 -1.96 21.59
CA GLY A 460 -78.00 -1.68 20.91
C GLY A 460 -78.89 -0.64 21.62
N VAL A 461 -78.29 0.32 22.33
CA VAL A 461 -79.01 1.34 23.12
C VAL A 461 -78.49 2.75 22.86
N THR A 462 -79.31 3.76 23.17
CA THR A 462 -78.91 5.16 22.94
C THR A 462 -77.78 5.59 23.88
N LYS A 463 -76.96 6.53 23.41
CA LYS A 463 -75.87 7.14 24.21
C LYS A 463 -76.34 7.62 25.59
N GLU A 464 -77.51 8.28 25.65
CA GLU A 464 -78.05 8.79 26.92
C GLU A 464 -78.48 7.64 27.85
N ARG A 465 -78.93 6.52 27.29
CA ARG A 465 -79.27 5.33 28.09
C ARG A 465 -78.02 4.71 28.72
N ILE A 466 -76.90 4.64 27.99
CA ILE A 466 -75.61 4.19 28.56
C ILE A 466 -75.17 5.14 29.67
N ARG A 467 -75.25 6.46 29.46
CA ARG A 467 -74.89 7.47 30.48
C ARG A 467 -75.68 7.30 31.79
N GLN A 468 -76.99 7.04 31.69
CA GLN A 468 -77.84 6.79 32.85
C GLN A 468 -77.44 5.51 33.61
N LEU A 469 -77.15 4.43 32.87
CA LEU A 469 -76.74 3.16 33.46
C LEU A 469 -75.32 3.24 34.07
N GLU A 470 -74.40 3.97 33.44
CA GLU A 470 -73.06 4.27 33.95
C GLU A 470 -73.15 5.02 35.29
N LEU A 471 -73.94 6.10 35.38
CA LEU A 471 -74.10 6.85 36.63
C LEU A 471 -74.70 6.00 37.75
N ARG A 472 -75.66 5.14 37.43
CA ARG A 472 -76.25 4.20 38.40
C ARG A 472 -75.24 3.15 38.86
N ALA A 473 -74.48 2.59 37.93
CA ALA A 473 -73.43 1.62 38.22
C ALA A 473 -72.33 2.24 39.07
N LEU A 474 -71.85 3.44 38.76
CA LEU A 474 -70.84 4.16 39.55
C LEU A 474 -71.33 4.45 40.98
N ALA A 475 -72.61 4.80 41.16
CA ALA A 475 -73.18 4.98 42.50
C ALA A 475 -73.21 3.67 43.31
N LYS A 476 -73.54 2.54 42.66
CA LYS A 476 -73.47 1.20 43.28
C LYS A 476 -72.03 0.80 43.63
N LEU A 477 -71.08 1.03 42.71
CA LEU A 477 -69.65 0.76 42.89
C LEU A 477 -69.07 1.56 44.05
N ARG A 478 -69.43 2.84 44.17
CA ARG A 478 -69.00 3.70 45.30
C ARG A 478 -69.44 3.11 46.64
N ASN A 479 -70.71 2.74 46.77
CA ASN A 479 -71.22 2.12 47.99
C ASN A 479 -70.56 0.76 48.29
N ALA A 480 -70.19 0.00 47.26
CA ALA A 480 -69.50 -1.28 47.43
C ALA A 480 -68.01 -1.10 47.80
N ALA A 481 -67.33 -0.09 47.25
CA ALA A 481 -65.97 0.28 47.62
C ALA A 481 -65.86 0.74 49.08
N GLU A 482 -66.83 1.54 49.55
CA GLU A 482 -66.92 1.97 50.95
C GLU A 482 -67.13 0.78 51.92
N ARG A 483 -67.81 -0.28 51.49
CA ARG A 483 -68.01 -1.51 52.29
C ARG A 483 -66.78 -2.39 52.35
N GLU A 484 -66.08 -2.54 51.23
CA GLU A 484 -64.86 -3.36 51.11
C GLU A 484 -63.61 -2.65 51.63
N LYS A 485 -63.72 -1.38 52.05
CA LYS A 485 -62.60 -0.53 52.53
C LYS A 485 -61.41 -0.54 51.58
N ILE A 486 -61.67 -0.38 50.28
CA ILE A 486 -60.59 -0.13 49.33
C ILE A 486 -60.06 1.28 49.61
N ASP A 487 -58.77 1.37 49.92
CA ASP A 487 -58.11 2.65 50.16
C ASP A 487 -58.24 3.55 48.92
N GLU A 488 -58.67 4.80 49.13
CA GLU A 488 -58.59 5.81 48.09
C GLU A 488 -57.10 6.11 47.81
N PRO A 489 -56.67 6.18 46.54
CA PRO A 489 -55.31 6.61 46.24
C PRO A 489 -55.17 8.08 46.70
N GLU A 490 -54.15 8.37 47.53
CA GLU A 490 -53.78 9.76 47.90
C GLU A 490 -53.44 10.62 46.67
#